data_AF-A0A5N6ER92-F1
#
_entry.id   AF-A0A5N6ER92-F1
#
_cell.length_a   1.000
_cell.length_b   1.000
_cell.length_c   1.000
_cell.angle_alpha   90.00
_cell.angle_beta   90.00
_cell.angle_gamma   90.00
#
_symmetry.space_group_name_H-M   'P 1'
#
loop_
_entity.id
_entity.type
_entity.pdbx_description
1 polymer ?
#
loop_
_entity_poly.entity_id
_entity_poly.type
_entity_poly.pdbx_seq_one_letter_code
_entity_poly.pdbx_strand_id
1 'polypeptide(L)'
;MAHLAAGEWDAINAFMIERANLPNCKGPAGHTGLDGSRWYGMIGAWEIQGFVICETCYHELVAWNQLRSYFATTPTIKSDESSWTCDAAVVPLIKEGLRRAIASPNRWDELHRLFKSRMEYPSCLEMKNLQASSTHWYACKAVPDLVVCTACYLDHFVLDYASSWEFHSLTPEQQQQPFDCGMQTLQIHAALGVCKQIGFAANTDEYDGFEKLARMILESPPCDTDDMRNATWYAPKGCTLDVYAICRRCVLGFMAAPGFALEFKEVEPRRGDNRLCDLHPTTPRFKKYLAKYAAAVKLGDFSIFSEYVLEWAPLPECPRNEAYTNRKWYGKGSFTACALCYKEVMEGTSLASHLDCAVVPNETRCQMYSPRMRNLWRQACENNDLDSFLVLAKERMNALLLMNMERNRQFAEMSIRASQRNTLMLVSTMNSGIDAITSAAGAGNGTRWGNSSIGYNWHTSAGAEGRLQFDQAMGMNVVQASSDFARMAPLLQRWAELE
;
A
#
# COMPACT_ATOMS: atom_id res chain seq x y z
N MET A 1 25.77 -6.25 26.92
CA MET A 1 26.04 -7.63 27.39
C MET A 1 27.44 -7.80 27.98
N ALA A 2 28.49 -7.17 27.44
CA ALA A 2 29.84 -7.21 28.06
C ALA A 2 29.87 -6.69 29.51
N HIS A 3 29.24 -5.53 29.79
CA HIS A 3 29.12 -4.98 31.16
C HIS A 3 28.25 -5.83 32.11
N LEU A 4 27.23 -6.52 31.57
CA LEU A 4 26.38 -7.48 32.33
C LEU A 4 27.20 -8.72 32.74
N ALA A 5 28.04 -9.24 31.85
CA ALA A 5 28.93 -10.36 32.14
C ALA A 5 30.08 -9.96 33.09
N ALA A 6 30.49 -8.69 33.08
CA ALA A 6 31.53 -8.14 33.95
C ALA A 6 31.02 -7.64 35.32
N GLY A 7 29.69 -7.62 35.55
CA GLY A 7 29.10 -7.13 36.81
C GLY A 7 29.19 -5.61 37.02
N GLU A 8 29.39 -4.84 35.95
CA GLU A 8 29.57 -3.39 36.00
C GLU A 8 28.21 -2.65 36.02
N TRP A 9 27.54 -2.69 37.18
CA TRP A 9 26.21 -2.12 37.36
C TRP A 9 26.12 -0.60 37.10
N ASP A 10 27.17 0.15 37.39
CA ASP A 10 27.21 1.60 37.13
C ASP A 10 27.15 1.92 35.63
N ALA A 11 27.86 1.15 34.80
CA ALA A 11 27.83 1.28 33.35
C ALA A 11 26.46 0.91 32.78
N ILE A 12 25.82 -0.12 33.34
CA ILE A 12 24.45 -0.52 32.96
C ILE A 12 23.45 0.57 33.34
N ASN A 13 23.54 1.12 34.54
CA ASN A 13 22.65 2.18 35.00
C ASN A 13 22.80 3.45 34.14
N ALA A 14 24.04 3.85 33.83
CA ALA A 14 24.31 4.97 32.93
C ALA A 14 23.73 4.75 31.53
N PHE A 15 23.91 3.55 30.96
CA PHE A 15 23.30 3.16 29.68
C PHE A 15 21.76 3.29 29.71
N MET A 16 21.11 2.76 30.77
CA MET A 16 19.65 2.80 30.89
C MET A 16 19.11 4.24 31.00
N ILE A 17 19.80 5.10 31.75
CA ILE A 17 19.45 6.52 31.89
C ILE A 17 19.59 7.24 30.55
N GLU A 18 20.71 7.07 29.85
CA GLU A 18 20.92 7.69 28.53
C GLU A 18 19.89 7.20 27.51
N ARG A 19 19.64 5.88 27.47
CA ARG A 19 18.69 5.29 26.53
C ARG A 19 17.26 5.77 26.76
N ALA A 20 16.85 5.98 28.01
CA ALA A 20 15.53 6.52 28.35
C ALA A 20 15.30 7.94 27.82
N ASN A 21 16.38 8.72 27.64
CA ASN A 21 16.32 10.09 27.13
C ASN A 21 16.39 10.17 25.59
N LEU A 22 16.63 9.05 24.88
CA LEU A 22 16.72 9.02 23.43
C LEU A 22 15.40 8.58 22.79
N PRO A 23 14.96 9.24 21.70
CA PRO A 23 13.81 8.78 20.92
C PRO A 23 14.09 7.43 20.28
N ASN A 24 13.04 6.68 19.95
CA ASN A 24 13.20 5.45 19.17
C ASN A 24 13.63 5.77 17.73
N CYS A 25 14.44 4.89 17.13
CA CYS A 25 14.75 4.97 15.72
C CYS A 25 13.46 4.88 14.87
N LYS A 26 13.33 5.74 13.86
CA LYS A 26 12.15 5.78 12.97
C LYS A 26 12.14 4.65 11.93
N GLY A 27 13.25 3.91 11.80
CA GLY A 27 13.35 2.76 10.91
C GLY A 27 13.06 3.13 9.45
N PRO A 28 12.29 2.31 8.71
CA PRO A 28 11.93 2.61 7.32
C PRO A 28 11.12 3.88 7.12
N ALA A 29 10.46 4.42 8.16
CA ALA A 29 9.71 5.67 8.06
C ALA A 29 10.63 6.89 7.82
N GLY A 30 11.92 6.75 8.14
CA GLY A 30 12.92 7.78 7.92
C GLY A 30 12.85 8.95 8.91
N HIS A 31 13.92 9.74 8.90
CA HIS A 31 14.13 10.96 9.67
C HIS A 31 14.15 12.14 8.71
N THR A 32 13.57 13.27 9.11
CA THR A 32 13.62 14.53 8.35
C THR A 32 14.62 15.49 8.98
N GLY A 33 15.13 16.46 8.22
CA GLY A 33 16.11 17.44 8.71
C GLY A 33 15.66 18.24 9.94
N LEU A 34 14.35 18.34 10.18
CA LEU A 34 13.73 19.01 11.32
C LEU A 34 13.83 18.23 12.63
N ASP A 35 14.19 16.94 12.58
CA ASP A 35 14.22 16.07 13.76
C ASP A 35 15.46 16.27 14.65
N GLY A 36 16.41 17.12 14.24
CA GLY A 36 17.65 17.40 15.00
C GLY A 36 18.50 16.16 15.30
N SER A 37 18.26 15.05 14.59
CA SER A 37 18.88 13.76 14.87
C SER A 37 20.39 13.79 14.58
N ARG A 38 21.21 13.28 15.50
CA ARG A 38 22.64 13.07 15.25
C ARG A 38 22.85 11.78 14.47
N TRP A 39 23.86 11.80 13.61
CA TRP A 39 24.22 10.69 12.73
C TRP A 39 25.67 10.32 12.92
N TYR A 40 25.95 9.03 12.76
CA TYR A 40 27.26 8.45 12.93
C TYR A 40 27.61 7.62 11.70
N GLY A 41 28.83 7.83 11.20
CA GLY A 41 29.42 7.07 10.09
C GLY A 41 30.67 6.34 10.56
N MET A 42 31.08 5.33 9.78
CA MET A 42 32.38 4.67 10.00
C MET A 42 33.52 5.57 9.50
N ILE A 43 34.70 5.48 10.14
CA ILE A 43 35.84 6.36 9.86
C ILE A 43 37.11 5.63 9.42
N GLY A 44 37.98 6.38 8.71
CA GLY A 44 39.32 5.93 8.35
C GLY A 44 39.30 4.75 7.39
N ALA A 45 40.09 3.71 7.69
CA ALA A 45 40.15 2.49 6.87
C ALA A 45 38.81 1.72 6.81
N TRP A 46 37.85 2.09 7.66
CA TRP A 46 36.54 1.43 7.78
C TRP A 46 35.41 2.23 7.13
N GLU A 47 35.69 3.35 6.47
CA GLU A 47 34.67 4.17 5.83
C GLU A 47 33.89 3.38 4.76
N ILE A 48 32.56 3.49 4.79
CA ILE A 48 31.65 2.96 3.79
C ILE A 48 30.83 4.13 3.25
N GLN A 49 30.92 4.38 1.95
CA GLN A 49 30.21 5.50 1.32
C GLN A 49 28.70 5.34 1.48
N GLY A 50 28.04 6.41 1.93
CA GLY A 50 26.59 6.44 2.14
C GLY A 50 26.10 5.77 3.43
N PHE A 51 26.97 5.09 4.18
CA PHE A 51 26.60 4.44 5.43
C PHE A 51 26.36 5.46 6.55
N VAL A 52 25.21 5.35 7.22
CA VAL A 52 24.83 6.15 8.38
C VAL A 52 23.95 5.39 9.37
N ILE A 53 24.21 5.59 10.65
CA ILE A 53 23.32 5.15 11.73
C ILE A 53 22.88 6.34 12.59
N CYS A 54 21.61 6.34 13.00
CA CYS A 54 21.08 7.39 13.86
C CYS A 54 21.63 7.25 15.29
N GLU A 55 21.56 8.33 16.05
CA GLU A 55 22.00 8.40 17.44
C GLU A 55 21.48 7.25 18.31
N THR A 56 20.20 6.91 18.19
CA THR A 56 19.60 5.82 18.96
C THR A 56 20.26 4.48 18.66
N CYS A 57 20.41 4.13 17.38
CA CYS A 57 21.05 2.87 16.98
C CYS A 57 22.54 2.86 17.32
N TYR A 58 23.22 4.00 17.25
CA TYR A 58 24.60 4.14 17.71
C TYR A 58 24.73 3.88 19.22
N HIS A 59 23.87 4.48 20.05
CA HIS A 59 23.88 4.24 21.49
C HIS A 59 23.55 2.79 21.83
N GLU A 60 22.60 2.16 21.14
CA GLU A 60 22.20 0.76 21.39
C GLU A 60 23.25 -0.26 20.93
N LEU A 61 23.95 -0.03 19.81
CA LEU A 61 24.79 -1.04 19.18
C LEU A 61 26.29 -0.75 19.24
N VAL A 62 26.72 0.49 19.52
CA VAL A 62 28.12 0.92 19.31
C VAL A 62 28.70 1.67 20.50
N ALA A 63 28.00 2.66 21.06
CA ALA A 63 28.58 3.64 22.00
C ALA A 63 29.22 3.03 23.26
N TRP A 64 28.73 1.86 23.68
CA TRP A 64 29.09 1.17 24.92
C TRP A 64 29.91 -0.11 24.69
N ASN A 65 30.66 -0.17 23.59
CA ASN A 65 31.53 -1.30 23.30
C ASN A 65 32.73 -0.88 22.43
N GLN A 66 33.62 -1.83 22.12
CA GLN A 66 34.83 -1.61 21.35
C GLN A 66 34.58 -1.04 19.95
N LEU A 67 33.39 -1.20 19.37
CA LEU A 67 33.08 -0.68 18.04
C LEU A 67 33.09 0.84 18.01
N ARG A 68 32.94 1.52 19.16
CA ARG A 68 32.99 2.99 19.26
C ARG A 68 34.20 3.60 18.55
N SER A 69 35.36 2.93 18.55
CA SER A 69 36.58 3.45 17.91
C SER A 69 36.50 3.51 16.38
N TYR A 70 35.54 2.83 15.77
CA TYR A 70 35.37 2.80 14.31
C TYR A 70 34.38 3.84 13.80
N PHE A 71 33.77 4.63 14.67
CA PHE A 71 32.69 5.56 14.32
C PHE A 71 32.99 6.98 14.79
N ALA A 72 32.53 7.95 14.01
CA ALA A 72 32.47 9.34 14.43
C ALA A 72 31.13 9.97 14.00
N THR A 73 30.82 11.11 14.61
CA THR A 73 29.71 11.93 14.17
C THR A 73 29.95 12.42 12.75
N THR A 74 29.01 12.14 11.85
CA THR A 74 28.99 12.72 10.51
C THR A 74 28.40 14.13 10.58
N PRO A 75 28.80 15.05 9.67
CA PRO A 75 28.19 16.38 9.60
C PRO A 75 26.67 16.24 9.49
N THR A 76 25.90 17.00 10.28
CA THR A 76 24.44 17.01 10.18
C THR A 76 24.06 17.45 8.77
N ILE A 77 23.49 16.54 7.98
CA ILE A 77 23.04 16.88 6.64
C ILE A 77 21.73 17.64 6.76
N LYS A 78 21.86 18.97 6.81
CA LYS A 78 20.75 19.92 6.82
C LYS A 78 20.22 20.07 5.40
N SER A 79 19.41 19.12 4.95
CA SER A 79 18.54 19.37 3.80
C SER A 79 17.10 19.15 4.23
N ASP A 80 16.27 20.16 3.99
CA ASP A 80 14.87 20.18 4.41
C ASP A 80 14.00 19.23 3.55
N GLU A 81 14.58 18.66 2.49
CA GLU A 81 13.88 17.92 1.43
C GLU A 81 14.22 16.43 1.35
N SER A 82 15.23 15.91 2.08
CA SER A 82 15.58 14.48 2.03
C SER A 82 15.23 13.73 3.33
N SER A 83 14.52 12.60 3.18
CA SER A 83 14.26 11.65 4.25
C SER A 83 15.43 10.69 4.38
N TRP A 84 16.00 10.57 5.58
CA TRP A 84 17.16 9.72 5.89
C TRP A 84 16.72 8.45 6.59
N THR A 85 17.25 7.29 6.19
CA THR A 85 17.00 6.03 6.91
C THR A 85 18.26 5.58 7.64
N CYS A 86 18.08 4.94 8.80
CA CYS A 86 19.19 4.39 9.56
C CYS A 86 19.53 2.99 9.04
N ASP A 87 20.77 2.78 8.59
CA ASP A 87 21.19 1.51 8.00
C ASP A 87 21.12 0.34 8.99
N ALA A 88 21.45 0.57 10.27
CA ALA A 88 21.27 -0.43 11.32
C ALA A 88 19.80 -0.77 11.62
N ALA A 89 18.84 0.03 11.12
CA ALA A 89 17.42 -0.25 11.26
C ALA A 89 16.81 -0.87 10.00
N VAL A 90 17.29 -0.49 8.81
CA VAL A 90 16.71 -0.92 7.52
C VAL A 90 17.49 -2.04 6.82
N VAL A 91 18.77 -2.24 7.15
CA VAL A 91 19.63 -3.30 6.58
C VAL A 91 19.88 -4.38 7.65
N PRO A 92 19.18 -5.54 7.56
CA PRO A 92 19.31 -6.62 8.55
C PRO A 92 20.75 -7.10 8.77
N LEU A 93 21.56 -7.20 7.72
CA LEU A 93 22.96 -7.59 7.83
C LEU A 93 23.74 -6.66 8.75
N ILE A 94 23.55 -5.34 8.61
CA ILE A 94 24.28 -4.33 9.41
C ILE A 94 23.90 -4.49 10.88
N LYS A 95 22.60 -4.58 11.18
CA LYS A 95 22.12 -4.73 12.56
C LYS A 95 22.69 -5.97 13.22
N GLU A 96 22.58 -7.11 12.55
CA GLU A 96 22.97 -8.40 13.10
C GLU A 96 24.49 -8.58 13.13
N GLY A 97 25.19 -8.10 12.09
CA GLY A 97 26.64 -8.07 12.07
C GLY A 97 27.21 -7.20 13.18
N LEU A 98 26.64 -6.02 13.46
CA LEU A 98 27.08 -5.19 14.60
C LEU A 98 26.93 -5.96 15.93
N ARG A 99 25.81 -6.65 16.15
CA ARG A 99 25.63 -7.48 17.36
C ARG A 99 26.67 -8.60 17.46
N ARG A 100 26.98 -9.28 16.35
CA ARG A 100 28.03 -10.32 16.32
C ARG A 100 29.42 -9.76 16.55
N ALA A 101 29.71 -8.56 16.05
CA ALA A 101 30.99 -7.90 16.28
C ALA A 101 31.19 -7.50 17.75
N ILE A 102 30.10 -7.23 18.49
CA ILE A 102 30.17 -7.04 19.95
C ILE A 102 30.60 -8.34 20.64
N ALA A 103 30.01 -9.47 20.25
CA ALA A 103 30.28 -10.78 20.85
C ALA A 103 31.64 -11.37 20.42
N SER A 104 32.06 -11.11 19.18
CA SER A 104 33.25 -11.66 18.53
C SER A 104 34.05 -10.54 17.84
N PRO A 105 34.82 -9.72 18.60
CA PRO A 105 35.53 -8.56 18.06
C PRO A 105 36.52 -8.90 16.95
N ASN A 106 37.11 -10.11 17.00
CA ASN A 106 38.06 -10.62 16.01
C ASN A 106 37.45 -10.83 14.61
N ARG A 107 36.12 -10.76 14.46
CA ARG A 107 35.43 -10.90 13.18
C ARG A 107 35.09 -9.56 12.52
N TRP A 108 35.54 -8.43 13.07
CA TRP A 108 35.22 -7.10 12.53
C TRP A 108 35.60 -6.94 11.05
N ASP A 109 36.82 -7.33 10.65
CA ASP A 109 37.28 -7.26 9.26
C ASP A 109 36.41 -8.04 8.27
N GLU A 110 35.88 -9.19 8.69
CA GLU A 110 34.99 -10.01 7.88
C GLU A 110 33.61 -9.36 7.75
N LEU A 111 33.03 -8.92 8.87
CA LEU A 111 31.72 -8.28 8.90
C LEU A 111 31.71 -6.94 8.16
N HIS A 112 32.78 -6.15 8.29
CA HIS A 112 32.95 -4.90 7.57
C HIS A 112 32.96 -5.10 6.06
N ARG A 113 33.65 -6.14 5.55
CA ARG A 113 33.63 -6.50 4.13
C ARG A 113 32.22 -6.85 3.64
N LEU A 114 31.44 -7.56 4.46
CA LEU A 114 30.04 -7.87 4.15
C LEU A 114 29.17 -6.61 4.14
N PHE A 115 29.37 -5.68 5.09
CA PHE A 115 28.66 -4.40 5.10
C PHE A 115 28.95 -3.59 3.85
N LYS A 116 30.22 -3.45 3.49
CA LYS A 116 30.64 -2.74 2.28
C LYS A 116 29.98 -3.34 1.04
N SER A 117 30.07 -4.66 0.88
CA SER A 117 29.44 -5.36 -0.25
C SER A 117 27.93 -5.16 -0.28
N ARG A 118 27.25 -5.19 0.88
CA ARG A 118 25.80 -4.97 0.93
C ARG A 118 25.40 -3.55 0.51
N MET A 119 26.20 -2.55 0.84
CA MET A 119 25.94 -1.15 0.47
C MET A 119 26.19 -0.85 -1.01
N GLU A 120 26.90 -1.73 -1.74
CA GLU A 120 27.10 -1.61 -3.20
C GLU A 120 25.85 -2.01 -4.01
N TYR A 121 24.89 -2.72 -3.39
CA TYR A 121 23.67 -3.19 -4.06
C TYR A 121 22.42 -2.44 -3.60
N PRO A 122 21.49 -2.14 -4.53
CA PRO A 122 20.19 -1.59 -4.16
C PRO A 122 19.39 -2.56 -3.28
N SER A 123 18.41 -2.02 -2.57
CA SER A 123 17.47 -2.85 -1.81
C SER A 123 16.65 -3.76 -2.72
N CYS A 124 16.15 -4.87 -2.17
CA CYS A 124 15.32 -5.80 -2.93
C CYS A 124 14.03 -5.15 -3.47
N LEU A 125 13.49 -4.12 -2.81
CA LEU A 125 12.31 -3.40 -3.28
C LEU A 125 12.61 -2.53 -4.50
N GLU A 126 13.78 -1.90 -4.54
CA GLU A 126 14.23 -1.09 -5.68
C GLU A 126 14.52 -1.96 -6.91
N MET A 127 14.83 -3.24 -6.72
CA MET A 127 15.09 -4.19 -7.81
C MET A 127 13.86 -4.55 -8.65
N LYS A 128 12.62 -4.29 -8.19
CA LYS A 128 11.39 -4.76 -8.85
C LYS A 128 11.25 -4.31 -10.32
N ASN A 129 11.83 -3.17 -10.68
CA ASN A 129 11.78 -2.61 -12.04
C ASN A 129 13.16 -2.58 -12.72
N LEU A 130 14.17 -3.23 -12.14
CA LEU A 130 15.52 -3.28 -12.69
C LEU A 130 15.73 -4.58 -13.45
N GLN A 131 16.70 -4.56 -14.36
CA GLN A 131 17.13 -5.76 -15.07
C GLN A 131 17.79 -6.73 -14.10
N ALA A 132 17.65 -8.03 -14.34
CA ALA A 132 18.23 -9.05 -13.47
C ALA A 132 19.77 -8.95 -13.40
N SER A 133 20.42 -8.36 -14.41
CA SER A 133 21.86 -8.05 -14.42
C SER A 133 22.30 -6.97 -13.43
N SER A 134 21.38 -6.20 -12.84
CA SER A 134 21.71 -5.18 -11.82
C SER A 134 22.15 -5.79 -10.49
N THR A 135 22.09 -7.11 -10.33
CA THR A 135 22.55 -7.83 -9.14
C THR A 135 23.03 -9.24 -9.50
N HIS A 136 23.49 -9.97 -8.50
CA HIS A 136 23.72 -11.41 -8.61
C HIS A 136 22.60 -12.17 -7.92
N TRP A 137 22.41 -13.43 -8.32
CA TRP A 137 21.33 -14.27 -7.85
C TRP A 137 21.88 -15.48 -7.12
N TYR A 138 21.17 -15.92 -6.10
CA TYR A 138 21.53 -17.05 -5.27
C TYR A 138 20.34 -18.00 -5.18
N ALA A 139 20.57 -19.28 -5.45
CA ALA A 139 19.54 -20.31 -5.33
C ALA A 139 19.75 -21.11 -4.05
N CYS A 140 18.64 -21.49 -3.40
CA CYS A 140 18.68 -22.41 -2.27
C CYS A 140 18.89 -23.83 -2.79
N LYS A 141 19.91 -24.54 -2.29
CA LYS A 141 20.22 -25.91 -2.73
C LYS A 141 19.08 -26.89 -2.45
N ALA A 142 18.38 -26.73 -1.34
CA ALA A 142 17.27 -27.59 -0.94
C ALA A 142 15.94 -27.22 -1.61
N VAL A 143 15.82 -25.99 -2.14
CA VAL A 143 14.62 -25.48 -2.82
C VAL A 143 15.08 -24.68 -4.04
N PRO A 144 15.41 -25.35 -5.16
CA PRO A 144 16.00 -24.68 -6.33
C PRO A 144 15.15 -23.55 -6.91
N ASP A 145 13.83 -23.62 -6.77
CA ASP A 145 12.90 -22.58 -7.22
C ASP A 145 12.93 -21.32 -6.32
N LEU A 146 13.57 -21.40 -5.14
CA LEU A 146 13.79 -20.25 -4.27
C LEU A 146 15.10 -19.56 -4.66
N VAL A 147 14.99 -18.57 -5.54
CA VAL A 147 16.10 -17.72 -5.97
C VAL A 147 15.95 -16.33 -5.36
N VAL A 148 17.04 -15.77 -4.82
CA VAL A 148 17.05 -14.45 -4.16
C VAL A 148 18.17 -13.57 -4.71
N CYS A 149 17.96 -12.26 -4.69
CA CYS A 149 18.99 -11.29 -5.09
C CYS A 149 20.11 -11.19 -4.03
N THR A 150 21.26 -10.62 -4.41
CA THR A 150 22.40 -10.41 -3.50
C THR A 150 22.01 -9.69 -2.22
N ALA A 151 21.17 -8.65 -2.30
CA ALA A 151 20.73 -7.91 -1.11
C ALA A 151 20.02 -8.83 -0.10
N CYS A 152 19.08 -9.67 -0.56
CA CYS A 152 18.39 -10.62 0.32
C CYS A 152 19.30 -11.77 0.79
N TYR A 153 20.20 -12.25 -0.07
CA TYR A 153 21.21 -13.23 0.32
C TYR A 153 22.06 -12.71 1.50
N LEU A 154 22.60 -11.51 1.35
CA LEU A 154 23.40 -10.83 2.35
C LEU A 154 22.61 -10.50 3.62
N ASP A 155 21.38 -10.00 3.49
CA ASP A 155 20.56 -9.58 4.64
C ASP A 155 20.01 -10.75 5.47
N HIS A 156 19.87 -11.94 4.88
CA HIS A 156 19.11 -13.01 5.52
C HIS A 156 19.83 -14.33 5.67
N PHE A 157 20.83 -14.62 4.83
CA PHE A 157 21.39 -15.96 4.70
C PHE A 157 22.92 -16.01 4.86
N VAL A 158 23.66 -14.96 4.47
CA VAL A 158 25.14 -15.02 4.42
C VAL A 158 25.79 -15.32 5.77
N LEU A 159 25.23 -14.81 6.88
CA LEU A 159 25.85 -14.93 8.20
C LEU A 159 25.72 -16.32 8.82
N ASP A 160 24.66 -17.05 8.48
CA ASP A 160 24.28 -18.29 9.17
C ASP A 160 24.17 -19.49 8.23
N TYR A 161 23.89 -19.24 6.95
CA TYR A 161 23.43 -20.26 6.01
C TYR A 161 24.08 -20.15 4.64
N ALA A 162 25.19 -19.44 4.50
CA ALA A 162 25.90 -19.28 3.22
C ALA A 162 26.12 -20.62 2.49
N SER A 163 26.39 -21.70 3.22
CA SER A 163 26.61 -23.04 2.65
C SER A 163 25.37 -23.67 1.99
N SER A 164 24.16 -23.26 2.40
CA SER A 164 22.89 -23.75 1.88
C SER A 164 22.48 -23.07 0.57
N TRP A 165 23.23 -22.06 0.14
CA TRP A 165 22.98 -21.27 -1.05
C TRP A 165 24.16 -21.37 -2.02
N GLU A 166 23.87 -21.17 -3.29
CA GLU A 166 24.89 -21.14 -4.34
C GLU A 166 24.57 -20.07 -5.37
N PHE A 167 25.61 -19.64 -6.08
CA PHE A 167 25.46 -18.67 -7.15
C PHE A 167 24.56 -19.24 -8.26
N HIS A 168 23.55 -18.48 -8.64
CA HIS A 168 22.60 -18.83 -9.68
C HIS A 168 22.91 -18.04 -10.96
N SER A 169 23.43 -18.75 -11.96
CA SER A 169 23.73 -18.16 -13.27
C SER A 169 22.47 -18.04 -14.11
N LEU A 170 22.10 -16.81 -14.48
CA LEU A 170 21.03 -16.53 -15.42
C LEU A 170 21.51 -16.57 -16.87
N THR A 171 20.65 -16.97 -17.80
CA THR A 171 20.93 -16.88 -19.24
C THR A 171 21.01 -15.41 -19.70
N PRO A 172 21.68 -15.11 -20.83
CA PRO A 172 21.75 -13.74 -21.35
C PRO A 172 20.37 -13.08 -21.55
N GLU A 173 19.36 -13.85 -21.93
CA GLU A 173 17.99 -13.37 -22.10
C GLU A 173 17.34 -13.01 -20.77
N GLN A 174 17.51 -13.86 -19.75
CA GLN A 174 17.00 -13.61 -18.40
C GLN A 174 17.67 -12.38 -17.77
N GLN A 175 18.95 -12.16 -18.04
CA GLN A 175 19.69 -10.99 -17.53
C GLN A 175 19.13 -9.65 -18.04
N GLN A 176 18.48 -9.64 -19.20
CA GLN A 176 17.89 -8.42 -19.80
C GLN A 176 16.45 -8.15 -19.36
N GLN A 177 15.83 -9.10 -18.67
CA GLN A 177 14.46 -9.00 -18.18
C GLN A 177 14.42 -8.73 -16.67
N PRO A 178 13.31 -8.20 -16.14
CA PRO A 178 13.05 -8.23 -14.71
C PRO A 178 13.01 -9.68 -14.22
N PHE A 179 13.57 -9.93 -13.04
CA PHE A 179 13.55 -11.24 -12.41
C PHE A 179 13.12 -11.08 -10.95
N ASP A 180 12.15 -11.88 -10.51
CA ASP A 180 11.54 -11.72 -9.21
C ASP A 180 12.37 -12.41 -8.12
N CYS A 181 12.69 -11.67 -7.07
CA CYS A 181 13.33 -12.25 -5.90
C CYS A 181 12.29 -13.01 -5.07
N GLY A 182 12.61 -14.25 -4.67
CA GLY A 182 11.74 -15.07 -3.82
C GLY A 182 11.34 -14.39 -2.51
N MET A 183 12.19 -13.51 -1.97
CA MET A 183 11.87 -12.71 -0.77
C MET A 183 10.86 -11.58 -1.02
N GLN A 184 10.55 -11.24 -2.29
CA GLN A 184 9.42 -10.36 -2.63
C GLN A 184 8.07 -11.09 -2.53
N THR A 185 8.07 -12.43 -2.50
CA THR A 185 6.89 -13.20 -2.10
C THR A 185 6.67 -13.00 -0.60
N LEU A 186 5.63 -12.25 -0.24
CA LEU A 186 5.34 -11.90 1.16
C LEU A 186 5.22 -13.12 2.08
N GLN A 187 4.69 -14.23 1.57
CA GLN A 187 4.55 -15.50 2.29
C GLN A 187 5.90 -16.14 2.60
N ILE A 188 6.88 -16.07 1.67
CA ILE A 188 8.25 -16.56 1.90
C ILE A 188 8.95 -15.69 2.93
N HIS A 189 8.83 -14.36 2.81
CA HIS A 189 9.41 -13.42 3.78
C HIS A 189 8.85 -13.64 5.18
N ALA A 190 7.53 -13.81 5.32
CA ALA A 190 6.88 -14.09 6.59
C ALA A 190 7.31 -15.45 7.16
N ALA A 191 7.35 -16.50 6.33
CA ALA A 191 7.81 -17.83 6.73
C ALA A 191 9.23 -17.80 7.31
N LEU A 192 10.15 -17.09 6.66
CA LEU A 192 11.51 -16.92 7.17
C LEU A 192 11.53 -16.23 8.54
N GLY A 193 10.75 -15.16 8.69
CA GLY A 193 10.64 -14.42 9.95
C GLY A 193 10.15 -15.29 11.09
N VAL A 194 9.13 -16.11 10.85
CA VAL A 194 8.58 -17.04 11.85
C VAL A 194 9.58 -18.15 12.20
N CYS A 195 10.19 -18.80 11.20
CA CYS A 195 11.18 -19.85 11.46
C CYS A 195 12.37 -19.32 12.27
N LYS A 196 12.84 -18.10 11.99
CA LYS A 196 13.87 -17.45 12.81
C LYS A 196 13.41 -17.23 14.25
N GLN A 197 12.19 -16.77 14.46
CA GLN A 197 11.64 -16.59 15.82
C GLN A 197 11.53 -17.90 16.60
N ILE A 198 11.11 -18.98 15.95
CA ILE A 198 11.05 -20.32 16.55
C ILE A 198 12.45 -20.79 16.93
N GLY A 199 13.43 -20.67 16.03
CA GLY A 199 14.82 -21.01 16.30
C GLY A 199 15.38 -20.24 17.50
N PHE A 200 15.15 -18.93 17.56
CA PHE A 200 15.53 -18.12 18.73
C PHE A 200 14.87 -18.59 20.02
N ALA A 201 13.58 -18.92 20.01
CA ALA A 201 12.86 -19.40 21.18
C ALA A 201 13.35 -20.79 21.64
N ALA A 202 13.79 -21.62 20.70
CA ALA A 202 14.34 -22.96 20.96
C ALA A 202 15.84 -22.94 21.30
N ASN A 203 16.51 -21.78 21.27
CA ASN A 203 17.96 -21.65 21.43
C ASN A 203 18.74 -22.48 20.39
N THR A 204 18.20 -22.59 19.18
CA THR A 204 18.83 -23.29 18.06
C THR A 204 19.18 -22.29 16.96
N ASP A 205 20.38 -22.40 16.39
CA ASP A 205 20.86 -21.55 15.30
C ASP A 205 20.28 -21.94 13.92
N GLU A 206 19.32 -22.87 13.87
CA GLU A 206 18.72 -23.35 12.63
C GLU A 206 17.39 -22.65 12.37
N TYR A 207 17.18 -22.12 11.16
CA TYR A 207 15.87 -21.76 10.64
C TYR A 207 15.00 -23.00 10.37
N ASP A 208 15.17 -24.07 11.16
CA ASP A 208 14.74 -25.43 10.84
C ASP A 208 13.26 -25.45 10.40
N GLY A 209 13.02 -26.13 9.28
CA GLY A 209 11.74 -26.14 8.60
C GLY A 209 11.49 -25.00 7.60
N PHE A 210 12.32 -23.94 7.51
CA PHE A 210 12.13 -22.88 6.50
C PHE A 210 12.15 -23.43 5.07
N GLU A 211 13.14 -24.25 4.72
CA GLU A 211 13.26 -24.82 3.36
C GLU A 211 12.05 -25.70 3.02
N LYS A 212 11.60 -26.51 3.99
CA LYS A 212 10.37 -27.32 3.84
C LYS A 212 9.14 -26.43 3.62
N LEU A 213 9.01 -25.36 4.41
CA LEU A 213 7.89 -24.43 4.31
C LEU A 213 7.92 -23.63 3.01
N ALA A 214 9.10 -23.14 2.61
CA ALA A 214 9.33 -22.44 1.35
C ALA A 214 8.96 -23.31 0.15
N ARG A 215 9.37 -24.59 0.14
CA ARG A 215 8.97 -25.55 -0.88
C ARG A 215 7.45 -25.67 -0.98
N MET A 216 6.77 -25.90 0.15
CA MET A 216 5.30 -26.01 0.16
C MET A 216 4.60 -24.72 -0.30
N ILE A 217 5.16 -23.55 0.01
CA ILE A 217 4.65 -22.24 -0.43
C ILE A 217 4.81 -22.10 -1.95
N LEU A 218 5.97 -22.43 -2.50
CA LEU A 218 6.26 -22.33 -3.93
C LEU A 218 5.47 -23.35 -4.76
N GLU A 219 5.26 -24.56 -4.24
CA GLU A 219 4.37 -25.57 -4.84
C GLU A 219 2.88 -25.15 -4.79
N SER A 220 2.51 -24.19 -3.95
CA SER A 220 1.14 -23.66 -3.92
C SER A 220 0.93 -22.63 -5.02
N PRO A 221 -0.27 -22.60 -5.66
CA PRO A 221 -0.66 -21.50 -6.53
C PRO A 221 -0.42 -20.12 -5.87
N PRO A 222 0.08 -19.12 -6.62
CA PRO A 222 0.24 -17.76 -6.13
C PRO A 222 -1.06 -17.22 -5.53
N CYS A 223 -0.93 -16.35 -4.53
CA CYS A 223 -2.08 -15.61 -4.03
C CYS A 223 -2.20 -14.32 -4.85
N ASP A 224 -3.00 -14.36 -5.92
CA ASP A 224 -3.14 -13.29 -6.92
C ASP A 224 -4.52 -12.61 -6.84
N THR A 225 -4.63 -11.40 -7.38
CA THR A 225 -5.90 -10.70 -7.60
C THR A 225 -6.66 -11.21 -8.81
N ASP A 226 -5.96 -11.79 -9.79
CA ASP A 226 -6.53 -12.00 -11.12
C ASP A 226 -7.04 -13.43 -11.34
N ASP A 227 -6.35 -14.45 -10.81
CA ASP A 227 -6.80 -15.84 -10.94
C ASP A 227 -6.50 -16.67 -9.68
N MET A 228 -7.57 -17.04 -8.97
CA MET A 228 -7.53 -17.90 -7.78
C MET A 228 -8.33 -19.21 -7.97
N ARG A 229 -8.66 -19.58 -9.22
CA ARG A 229 -9.54 -20.73 -9.51
C ARG A 229 -8.97 -22.08 -9.07
N ASN A 230 -7.66 -22.23 -9.11
CA ASN A 230 -6.96 -23.46 -8.72
C ASN A 230 -6.46 -23.44 -7.26
N ALA A 231 -6.82 -22.41 -6.49
CA ALA A 231 -6.37 -22.32 -5.10
C ALA A 231 -7.08 -23.35 -4.22
N THR A 232 -6.33 -23.98 -3.32
CA THR A 232 -6.88 -24.72 -2.19
C THR A 232 -7.21 -23.74 -1.06
N TRP A 233 -8.41 -23.85 -0.49
CA TRP A 233 -8.94 -22.88 0.46
C TRP A 233 -9.06 -23.46 1.86
N TYR A 234 -8.83 -22.61 2.85
CA TYR A 234 -8.82 -22.95 4.26
C TYR A 234 -9.63 -21.93 5.07
N ALA A 235 -10.23 -22.40 6.15
CA ALA A 235 -10.84 -21.56 7.18
C ALA A 235 -10.63 -22.19 8.56
N PRO A 236 -10.80 -21.44 9.66
CA PRO A 236 -10.86 -22.01 11.00
C PRO A 236 -11.86 -23.18 11.08
N LYS A 237 -11.56 -24.23 11.85
CA LYS A 237 -12.42 -25.42 11.98
C LYS A 237 -13.86 -25.10 12.39
N GLY A 238 -14.04 -24.15 13.30
CA GLY A 238 -15.34 -23.64 13.73
C GLY A 238 -16.02 -22.65 12.77
N CYS A 239 -15.35 -22.27 11.67
CA CYS A 239 -15.93 -21.34 10.70
C CYS A 239 -17.02 -22.02 9.88
N THR A 240 -18.20 -21.40 9.86
CA THR A 240 -19.37 -21.78 9.05
C THR A 240 -19.69 -20.71 8.00
N LEU A 241 -18.80 -19.75 7.81
CA LEU A 241 -19.01 -18.63 6.90
C LEU A 241 -18.50 -18.96 5.51
N ASP A 242 -19.39 -18.92 4.52
CA ASP A 242 -19.01 -19.07 3.12
C ASP A 242 -18.26 -17.84 2.58
N VAL A 243 -18.31 -16.71 3.30
CA VAL A 243 -17.71 -15.41 2.92
C VAL A 243 -16.29 -15.21 3.42
N TYR A 244 -15.75 -16.12 4.25
CA TYR A 244 -14.34 -16.13 4.66
C TYR A 244 -13.54 -17.31 4.08
N ALA A 245 -12.38 -17.06 3.47
CA ALA A 245 -11.48 -18.11 2.99
C ALA A 245 -10.04 -17.61 2.79
N ILE A 246 -9.07 -18.44 3.19
CA ILE A 246 -7.64 -18.20 3.07
C ILE A 246 -7.05 -19.22 2.09
N CYS A 247 -6.22 -18.80 1.14
CA CYS A 247 -5.54 -19.75 0.28
C CYS A 247 -4.43 -20.50 1.03
N ARG A 248 -4.11 -21.72 0.59
CA ARG A 248 -3.04 -22.57 1.15
C ARG A 248 -1.72 -21.81 1.31
N ARG A 249 -1.32 -21.01 0.31
CA ARG A 249 -0.08 -20.24 0.32
C ARG A 249 -0.02 -19.26 1.49
N CYS A 250 -1.12 -18.55 1.78
CA CYS A 250 -1.20 -17.62 2.90
C CYS A 250 -1.28 -18.33 4.26
N VAL A 251 -1.95 -19.48 4.36
CA VAL A 251 -1.92 -20.30 5.58
C VAL A 251 -0.49 -20.73 5.88
N LEU A 252 0.23 -21.25 4.89
CA LEU A 252 1.63 -21.67 5.05
C LEU A 252 2.55 -20.52 5.46
N GLY A 253 2.46 -19.38 4.75
CA GLY A 253 3.34 -18.24 4.99
C GLY A 253 3.10 -17.49 6.29
N PHE A 254 1.83 -17.33 6.70
CA PHE A 254 1.48 -16.47 7.83
C PHE A 254 1.03 -17.22 9.09
N MET A 255 0.48 -18.43 8.94
CA MET A 255 -0.28 -19.09 10.00
C MET A 255 0.27 -20.46 10.42
N ALA A 256 0.94 -21.21 9.55
CA ALA A 256 1.26 -22.61 9.84
C ALA A 256 2.33 -22.81 10.93
N ALA A 257 3.41 -22.03 10.89
CA ALA A 257 4.54 -22.18 11.81
C ALA A 257 4.35 -21.53 13.21
N PRO A 258 3.63 -20.40 13.38
CA PRO A 258 3.45 -19.77 14.70
C PRO A 258 2.65 -20.58 15.74
N GLY A 259 2.12 -21.77 15.39
CA GLY A 259 1.15 -22.53 16.19
C GLY A 259 -0.18 -22.65 15.46
N PHE A 260 -1.12 -23.47 15.93
CA PHE A 260 -2.49 -23.60 15.39
C PHE A 260 -2.68 -24.03 13.92
N ALA A 261 -1.66 -24.56 13.23
CA ALA A 261 -1.86 -25.14 11.88
C ALA A 261 -3.03 -26.16 11.83
N LEU A 262 -3.18 -26.94 12.91
CA LEU A 262 -4.24 -27.93 13.06
C LEU A 262 -5.62 -27.31 13.32
N GLU A 263 -5.74 -26.01 13.56
CA GLU A 263 -7.02 -25.32 13.78
C GLU A 263 -7.70 -24.89 12.48
N PHE A 264 -7.02 -25.08 11.35
CA PHE A 264 -7.58 -24.83 10.03
C PHE A 264 -8.10 -26.13 9.41
N LYS A 265 -9.17 -26.02 8.62
CA LYS A 265 -9.70 -27.08 7.76
C LYS A 265 -9.73 -26.59 6.33
N GLU A 266 -9.56 -27.52 5.39
CA GLU A 266 -9.85 -27.25 3.99
C GLU A 266 -11.36 -27.01 3.82
N VAL A 267 -11.71 -26.06 2.95
CA VAL A 267 -13.10 -25.71 2.64
C VAL A 267 -13.28 -25.58 1.13
N GLU A 268 -14.47 -25.94 0.64
CA GLU A 268 -14.84 -25.59 -0.73
C GLU A 268 -15.40 -24.16 -0.75
N PRO A 269 -14.83 -23.24 -1.53
CA PRO A 269 -15.42 -21.92 -1.69
C PRO A 269 -16.73 -22.03 -2.47
N ARG A 270 -17.65 -21.11 -2.21
CA ARG A 270 -18.89 -20.98 -3.00
C ARG A 270 -18.54 -20.76 -4.48
N ARG A 271 -19.10 -21.59 -5.37
CA ARG A 271 -18.85 -21.52 -6.82
C ARG A 271 -19.40 -20.22 -7.41
N GLY A 272 -18.60 -19.54 -8.24
CA GLY A 272 -19.09 -18.48 -9.15
C GLY A 272 -18.46 -17.10 -9.01
N ASP A 273 -17.78 -16.80 -7.89
CA ASP A 273 -17.19 -15.48 -7.67
C ASP A 273 -15.67 -15.51 -7.86
N ASN A 274 -15.11 -14.50 -8.54
CA ASN A 274 -13.68 -14.26 -8.59
C ASN A 274 -13.21 -13.80 -7.20
N ARG A 275 -13.00 -14.78 -6.31
CA ARG A 275 -12.82 -14.53 -4.88
C ARG A 275 -11.35 -14.32 -4.55
N LEU A 276 -11.07 -13.19 -3.91
CA LEU A 276 -9.78 -12.88 -3.34
C LEU A 276 -9.58 -13.55 -1.98
N CYS A 277 -8.36 -13.97 -1.67
CA CYS A 277 -7.98 -14.47 -0.35
C CYS A 277 -8.14 -13.40 0.74
N ASP A 278 -8.76 -13.75 1.87
CA ASP A 278 -8.93 -12.85 3.03
C ASP A 278 -7.59 -12.42 3.67
N LEU A 279 -6.50 -13.13 3.36
CA LEU A 279 -5.13 -12.74 3.72
C LEU A 279 -4.33 -12.19 2.53
N HIS A 280 -4.98 -11.77 1.45
CA HIS A 280 -4.29 -11.02 0.41
C HIS A 280 -3.99 -9.60 0.92
N PRO A 281 -2.78 -9.04 0.71
CA PRO A 281 -2.39 -7.74 1.27
C PRO A 281 -3.25 -6.54 0.86
N THR A 282 -3.95 -6.63 -0.27
CA THR A 282 -4.86 -5.57 -0.73
C THR A 282 -6.23 -5.62 -0.05
N THR A 283 -6.55 -6.71 0.68
CA THR A 283 -7.81 -6.77 1.43
C THR A 283 -7.75 -5.83 2.64
N PRO A 284 -8.84 -5.10 2.96
CA PRO A 284 -8.80 -4.10 4.02
C PRO A 284 -8.51 -4.68 5.41
N ARG A 285 -8.87 -5.95 5.64
CA ARG A 285 -8.71 -6.64 6.94
C ARG A 285 -7.41 -7.41 7.10
N PHE A 286 -6.57 -7.50 6.07
CA PHE A 286 -5.30 -8.25 6.10
C PHE A 286 -4.50 -8.00 7.40
N LYS A 287 -4.19 -6.74 7.70
CA LYS A 287 -3.40 -6.36 8.90
C LYS A 287 -4.12 -6.71 10.20
N LYS A 288 -5.45 -6.60 10.24
CA LYS A 288 -6.25 -6.91 11.45
C LYS A 288 -6.27 -8.41 11.72
N TYR A 289 -6.44 -9.23 10.68
CA TYR A 289 -6.37 -10.68 10.80
C TYR A 289 -5.00 -11.14 11.29
N LEU A 290 -3.91 -10.63 10.71
CA LEU A 290 -2.56 -10.97 11.19
C LEU A 290 -2.32 -10.52 12.63
N ALA A 291 -2.78 -9.32 13.03
CA ALA A 291 -2.63 -8.85 14.39
C ALA A 291 -3.41 -9.71 15.41
N LYS A 292 -4.64 -10.11 15.08
CA LYS A 292 -5.46 -11.00 15.92
C LYS A 292 -4.85 -12.40 16.01
N TYR A 293 -4.30 -12.89 14.92
CA TYR A 293 -3.57 -14.16 14.92
C TYR A 293 -2.30 -14.11 15.78
N ALA A 294 -1.49 -13.07 15.64
CA ALA A 294 -0.31 -12.87 16.48
C ALA A 294 -0.68 -12.79 17.98
N ALA A 295 -1.81 -12.15 18.31
CA ALA A 295 -2.33 -12.12 19.68
C ALA A 295 -2.77 -13.52 20.16
N ALA A 296 -3.46 -14.29 19.31
CA ALA A 296 -3.85 -15.67 19.58
C ALA A 296 -2.63 -16.56 19.88
N VAL A 297 -1.59 -16.48 19.04
CA VAL A 297 -0.32 -17.19 19.25
C VAL A 297 0.34 -16.79 20.56
N LYS A 298 0.47 -15.48 20.82
CA LYS A 298 1.11 -14.97 22.04
C LYS A 298 0.41 -15.45 23.32
N LEU A 299 -0.91 -15.58 23.29
CA LEU A 299 -1.72 -15.97 24.45
C LEU A 299 -2.03 -17.47 24.48
N GLY A 300 -1.65 -18.23 23.45
CA GLY A 300 -1.98 -19.64 23.34
C GLY A 300 -3.48 -19.92 23.19
N ASP A 301 -4.23 -18.98 22.61
CA ASP A 301 -5.69 -19.05 22.49
C ASP A 301 -6.18 -18.70 21.08
N PHE A 302 -6.55 -19.73 20.31
CA PHE A 302 -7.06 -19.59 18.94
C PHE A 302 -8.45 -18.95 18.86
N SER A 303 -9.21 -18.92 19.95
CA SER A 303 -10.54 -18.27 19.97
C SER A 303 -10.44 -16.79 19.59
N ILE A 304 -9.37 -16.11 20.03
CA ILE A 304 -9.09 -14.69 19.73
C ILE A 304 -9.11 -14.38 18.23
N PHE A 305 -8.59 -15.30 17.41
CA PHE A 305 -8.60 -15.16 15.96
C PHE A 305 -9.91 -15.64 15.35
N SER A 306 -10.37 -16.84 15.74
CA SER A 306 -11.54 -17.48 15.13
C SER A 306 -12.85 -16.74 15.42
N GLU A 307 -13.05 -16.24 16.64
CA GLU A 307 -14.20 -15.39 17.00
C GLU A 307 -14.18 -14.08 16.22
N TYR A 308 -13.00 -13.46 16.07
CA TYR A 308 -12.86 -12.25 15.25
C TYR A 308 -13.23 -12.51 13.78
N VAL A 309 -12.82 -13.65 13.21
CA VAL A 309 -13.24 -14.05 11.85
C VAL A 309 -14.75 -14.20 11.77
N LEU A 310 -15.37 -14.95 12.70
CA LEU A 310 -16.82 -15.18 12.72
C LEU A 310 -17.62 -13.88 12.84
N GLU A 311 -17.10 -12.93 13.63
CA GLU A 311 -17.77 -11.67 13.90
C GLU A 311 -17.60 -10.64 12.77
N TRP A 312 -16.41 -10.55 12.16
CA TRP A 312 -16.05 -9.45 11.26
C TRP A 312 -16.06 -9.80 9.78
N ALA A 313 -15.79 -11.05 9.40
CA ALA A 313 -15.80 -11.45 7.99
C ALA A 313 -17.17 -11.25 7.29
N PRO A 314 -18.34 -11.47 7.95
CA PRO A 314 -19.64 -11.23 7.32
C PRO A 314 -19.95 -9.77 7.02
N LEU A 315 -19.22 -8.83 7.62
CA LEU A 315 -19.47 -7.41 7.44
C LEU A 315 -18.85 -6.99 6.11
N PRO A 316 -19.63 -6.42 5.17
CA PRO A 316 -19.05 -5.94 3.93
C PRO A 316 -18.22 -4.68 4.20
N GLU A 317 -17.27 -4.39 3.33
CA GLU A 317 -16.46 -3.17 3.43
C GLU A 317 -17.31 -1.90 3.37
N CYS A 318 -16.83 -0.84 4.01
CA CYS A 318 -17.54 0.43 4.01
C CYS A 318 -17.53 1.01 2.58
N PRO A 319 -18.70 1.32 1.98
CA PRO A 319 -18.76 1.92 0.64
C PRO A 319 -18.31 3.38 0.65
N ARG A 320 -17.94 3.92 1.82
CA ARG A 320 -17.56 5.32 2.02
C ARG A 320 -18.61 6.25 1.43
N ASN A 321 -18.22 7.07 0.46
CA ASN A 321 -19.06 8.06 -0.19
C ASN A 321 -19.75 7.54 -1.47
N GLU A 322 -19.53 6.28 -1.83
CA GLU A 322 -20.19 5.65 -2.97
C GLU A 322 -21.64 5.30 -2.61
N ALA A 323 -22.55 5.56 -3.54
CA ALA A 323 -23.94 5.14 -3.40
C ALA A 323 -24.04 3.63 -3.49
N TYR A 324 -24.80 3.04 -2.57
CA TYR A 324 -25.04 1.60 -2.54
C TYR A 324 -26.53 1.32 -2.29
N THR A 325 -27.08 0.31 -2.94
CA THR A 325 -28.46 -0.15 -2.82
C THR A 325 -28.53 -1.50 -2.10
N ASN A 326 -29.71 -1.88 -1.61
CA ASN A 326 -30.00 -3.22 -1.07
C ASN A 326 -29.04 -3.69 0.04
N ARG A 327 -28.63 -2.76 0.92
CA ARG A 327 -27.72 -3.06 2.03
C ARG A 327 -28.35 -2.69 3.36
N LYS A 328 -27.93 -3.38 4.43
CA LYS A 328 -28.29 -3.04 5.81
C LYS A 328 -27.59 -1.74 6.23
N TRP A 329 -28.37 -0.77 6.68
CA TRP A 329 -27.92 0.52 7.17
C TRP A 329 -28.44 0.77 8.59
N TYR A 330 -27.65 1.51 9.35
CA TYR A 330 -28.00 1.99 10.69
C TYR A 330 -28.12 3.51 10.61
N GLY A 331 -29.21 4.08 11.11
CA GLY A 331 -29.44 5.51 10.90
C GLY A 331 -30.70 6.05 11.52
N LYS A 332 -30.88 7.37 11.37
CA LYS A 332 -32.09 8.09 11.76
C LYS A 332 -32.23 9.33 10.88
N GLY A 333 -33.39 9.54 10.27
CA GLY A 333 -33.60 10.64 9.33
C GLY A 333 -32.64 10.56 8.14
N SER A 334 -31.88 11.64 7.88
CA SER A 334 -30.88 11.69 6.80
C SER A 334 -29.53 11.09 7.17
N PHE A 335 -29.33 10.66 8.41
CA PHE A 335 -28.07 10.06 8.85
C PHE A 335 -28.04 8.56 8.59
N THR A 336 -26.93 8.08 8.00
CA THR A 336 -26.74 6.66 7.64
C THR A 336 -25.31 6.19 7.86
N ALA A 337 -25.17 5.02 8.47
CA ALA A 337 -23.93 4.31 8.73
C ALA A 337 -24.04 2.87 8.21
N CYS A 338 -23.00 2.39 7.50
CA CYS A 338 -22.97 1.00 7.06
C CYS A 338 -22.73 0.07 8.27
N ALA A 339 -23.03 -1.22 8.11
CA ALA A 339 -22.84 -2.20 9.19
C ALA A 339 -21.44 -2.22 9.80
N LEU A 340 -20.39 -2.05 8.98
CA LEU A 340 -19.02 -2.00 9.46
C LEU A 340 -18.77 -0.77 10.34
N CYS A 341 -19.17 0.43 9.89
CA CYS A 341 -18.97 1.65 10.68
C CYS A 341 -19.84 1.69 11.94
N TYR A 342 -21.05 1.12 11.90
CA TYR A 342 -21.86 0.95 13.09
C TYR A 342 -21.11 0.10 14.12
N LYS A 343 -20.63 -1.07 13.70
CA LYS A 343 -19.89 -1.99 14.58
C LYS A 343 -18.60 -1.39 15.13
N GLU A 344 -17.83 -0.68 14.30
CA GLU A 344 -16.55 -0.10 14.73
C GLU A 344 -16.66 1.11 15.65
N VAL A 345 -17.69 1.94 15.46
CA VAL A 345 -17.73 3.30 16.05
C VAL A 345 -18.91 3.51 16.97
N MET A 346 -20.03 2.85 16.69
CA MET A 346 -21.32 3.21 17.26
C MET A 346 -21.81 2.14 18.24
N GLU A 347 -21.62 0.86 17.94
CA GLU A 347 -22.02 -0.23 18.82
C GLU A 347 -21.41 -0.06 20.22
N GLY A 348 -22.24 -0.14 21.25
CA GLY A 348 -21.85 0.08 22.66
C GLY A 348 -21.78 1.54 23.11
N THR A 349 -22.00 2.53 22.24
CA THR A 349 -22.10 3.94 22.65
C THR A 349 -23.49 4.30 23.22
N SER A 350 -23.58 5.36 24.03
CA SER A 350 -24.83 5.79 24.71
C SER A 350 -25.99 6.06 23.74
N LEU A 351 -25.69 6.50 22.52
CA LEU A 351 -26.69 6.83 21.51
C LEU A 351 -26.97 5.70 20.51
N ALA A 352 -26.23 4.58 20.57
CA ALA A 352 -26.31 3.50 19.58
C ALA A 352 -27.70 2.88 19.45
N SER A 353 -28.40 2.72 20.58
CA SER A 353 -29.74 2.14 20.68
C SER A 353 -30.84 3.03 20.10
N HIS A 354 -30.54 4.30 19.82
CA HIS A 354 -31.49 5.25 19.25
C HIS A 354 -31.50 5.26 17.72
N LEU A 355 -30.66 4.43 17.08
CA LEU A 355 -30.58 4.30 15.64
C LEU A 355 -31.44 3.13 15.15
N ASP A 356 -32.20 3.40 14.09
CA ASP A 356 -32.96 2.37 13.41
C ASP A 356 -32.05 1.53 12.55
N CYS A 357 -32.41 0.26 12.38
CA CYS A 357 -31.73 -0.63 11.47
C CYS A 357 -32.69 -1.18 10.42
N ALA A 358 -32.42 -0.85 9.16
CA ALA A 358 -33.24 -1.27 8.04
C ALA A 358 -32.38 -1.59 6.81
N VAL A 359 -32.91 -2.45 5.95
CA VAL A 359 -32.39 -2.59 4.58
C VAL A 359 -32.99 -1.45 3.77
N VAL A 360 -32.14 -0.56 3.27
CA VAL A 360 -32.60 0.58 2.46
C VAL A 360 -32.51 0.20 0.99
N PRO A 361 -33.62 0.20 0.23
CA PRO A 361 -33.63 -0.18 -1.17
C PRO A 361 -33.00 0.89 -2.08
N ASN A 362 -33.09 2.16 -1.67
CA ASN A 362 -32.57 3.31 -2.42
C ASN A 362 -31.07 3.54 -2.18
N GLU A 363 -30.44 4.28 -3.10
CA GLU A 363 -29.04 4.68 -3.00
C GLU A 363 -28.74 5.41 -1.68
N THR A 364 -27.88 4.80 -0.88
CA THR A 364 -27.46 5.33 0.41
C THR A 364 -25.94 5.34 0.50
N ARG A 365 -25.38 6.28 1.27
CA ARG A 365 -23.94 6.45 1.49
C ARG A 365 -23.61 6.33 2.97
N CYS A 366 -22.39 5.92 3.30
CA CYS A 366 -21.96 5.94 4.68
C CYS A 366 -21.51 7.35 5.05
N GLN A 367 -21.91 7.86 6.21
CA GLN A 367 -21.41 9.15 6.72
C GLN A 367 -20.29 8.95 7.74
N MET A 368 -20.22 7.76 8.33
CA MET A 368 -19.24 7.41 9.36
C MET A 368 -17.87 6.96 8.82
N TYR A 369 -17.63 7.05 7.51
CA TYR A 369 -16.25 6.91 7.00
C TYR A 369 -15.39 8.14 7.32
N SER A 370 -16.00 9.31 7.54
CA SER A 370 -15.32 10.58 7.78
C SER A 370 -14.80 10.65 9.22
N PRO A 371 -13.49 10.94 9.45
CA PRO A 371 -12.93 11.11 10.80
C PRO A 371 -13.64 12.19 11.61
N ARG A 372 -13.99 13.31 10.96
CA ARG A 372 -14.75 14.40 11.61
C ARG A 372 -16.12 13.93 12.07
N MET A 373 -16.86 13.19 11.23
CA MET A 373 -18.16 12.62 11.63
C MET A 373 -18.03 11.66 12.81
N ARG A 374 -16.96 10.85 12.87
CA ARG A 374 -16.68 9.98 14.03
C ARG A 374 -16.43 10.79 15.31
N ASN A 375 -15.73 11.92 15.21
CA ASN A 375 -15.51 12.81 16.35
C ASN A 375 -16.79 13.51 16.81
N LEU A 376 -17.61 14.00 15.87
CA LEU A 376 -18.92 14.58 16.18
C LEU A 376 -19.85 13.58 16.86
N TRP A 377 -19.86 12.31 16.40
CA TRP A 377 -20.60 11.24 17.06
C TRP A 377 -20.13 11.03 18.51
N ARG A 378 -18.81 11.03 18.75
CA ARG A 378 -18.26 10.90 20.11
C ARG A 378 -18.72 12.04 21.01
N GLN A 379 -18.62 13.28 20.55
CA GLN A 379 -19.09 14.46 21.29
C GLN A 379 -20.60 14.40 21.58
N ALA A 380 -21.39 13.93 20.61
CA ALA A 380 -22.81 13.73 20.80
C ALA A 380 -23.11 12.68 21.87
N CYS A 381 -22.34 11.58 21.90
CA CYS A 381 -22.47 10.55 22.94
C CYS A 381 -22.08 11.08 24.33
N GLU A 382 -21.04 11.90 24.43
CA GLU A 382 -20.60 12.55 25.67
C GLU A 382 -21.65 13.52 26.22
N ASN A 383 -22.29 14.29 25.34
CA ASN A 383 -23.32 15.27 25.69
C ASN A 383 -24.74 14.69 25.72
N ASN A 384 -24.91 13.43 25.34
CA ASN A 384 -26.20 12.76 25.12
C ASN A 384 -27.15 13.56 24.18
N ASP A 385 -26.58 14.18 23.14
CA ASP A 385 -27.29 15.07 22.22
C ASP A 385 -27.29 14.51 20.79
N LEU A 386 -28.25 13.62 20.53
CA LEU A 386 -28.44 13.03 19.21
C LEU A 386 -28.96 14.06 18.19
N ASP A 387 -29.79 15.01 18.61
CA ASP A 387 -30.47 15.92 17.68
C ASP A 387 -29.49 16.88 17.03
N SER A 388 -28.55 17.46 17.80
CA SER A 388 -27.48 18.29 17.25
C SER A 388 -26.60 17.53 16.26
N PHE A 389 -26.30 16.25 16.54
CA PHE A 389 -25.57 15.40 15.60
C PHE A 389 -26.34 15.19 14.29
N LEU A 390 -27.64 14.92 14.36
CA LEU A 390 -28.47 14.70 13.17
C LEU A 390 -28.58 15.95 12.30
N VAL A 391 -28.60 17.15 12.90
CA VAL A 391 -28.56 18.43 12.17
C VAL A 391 -27.26 18.55 11.37
N LEU A 392 -26.11 18.30 12.01
CA LEU A 392 -24.80 18.35 11.34
C LEU A 392 -24.64 17.28 10.25
N ALA A 393 -25.12 16.06 10.51
CA ALA A 393 -25.13 14.98 9.52
C ALA A 393 -25.97 15.34 8.29
N LYS A 394 -27.16 15.94 8.51
CA LYS A 394 -28.02 16.43 7.44
C LYS A 394 -27.36 17.52 6.62
N GLU A 395 -26.72 18.49 7.27
CA GLU A 395 -25.98 19.55 6.60
C GLU A 395 -24.88 18.99 5.69
N ARG A 396 -24.09 18.05 6.22
CA ARG A 396 -23.05 17.36 5.44
C ARG A 396 -23.63 16.62 4.23
N MET A 397 -24.71 15.86 4.40
CA MET A 397 -25.35 15.14 3.29
C MET A 397 -25.89 16.12 2.23
N ASN A 398 -26.49 17.24 2.64
CA ASN A 398 -26.97 18.26 1.72
C ASN A 398 -25.84 18.88 0.90
N ALA A 399 -24.71 19.22 1.54
CA ALA A 399 -23.54 19.77 0.85
C ALA A 399 -23.01 18.79 -0.22
N LEU A 400 -22.92 17.50 0.12
CA LEU A 400 -22.54 16.45 -0.83
C LEU A 400 -23.49 16.36 -2.02
N LEU A 401 -24.80 16.34 -1.75
CA LEU A 401 -25.82 16.23 -2.81
C LEU A 401 -25.77 17.44 -3.75
N LEU A 402 -25.63 18.66 -3.22
CA LEU A 402 -25.47 19.87 -4.03
C LEU A 402 -24.20 19.81 -4.89
N MET A 403 -23.07 19.38 -4.32
CA MET A 403 -21.82 19.20 -5.05
C MET A 403 -21.97 18.18 -6.19
N ASN A 404 -22.63 17.04 -5.95
CA ASN A 404 -22.85 16.02 -6.96
C ASN A 404 -23.83 16.48 -8.05
N MET A 405 -24.89 17.22 -7.69
CA MET A 405 -25.82 17.80 -8.67
C MET A 405 -25.10 18.77 -9.61
N GLU A 406 -24.30 19.67 -9.06
CA GLU A 406 -23.55 20.64 -9.88
C GLU A 406 -22.50 19.95 -10.76
N ARG A 407 -21.82 18.93 -10.23
CA ARG A 407 -20.91 18.08 -11.00
C ARG A 407 -21.62 17.41 -12.19
N ASN A 408 -22.78 16.80 -11.95
CA ASN A 408 -23.55 16.12 -12.99
C ASN A 408 -24.05 17.11 -14.05
N ARG A 409 -24.50 18.30 -13.64
CA ARG A 409 -24.88 19.38 -14.55
C ARG A 409 -23.72 19.80 -15.46
N GLN A 410 -22.52 19.96 -14.88
CA GLN A 410 -21.31 20.29 -15.64
C GLN A 410 -20.93 19.21 -16.65
N PHE A 411 -21.01 17.93 -16.26
CA PHE A 411 -20.82 16.82 -17.19
C PHE A 411 -21.85 16.81 -18.33
N ALA A 412 -23.12 17.09 -18.03
CA ALA A 412 -24.16 17.18 -19.06
C ALA A 412 -23.90 18.32 -20.04
N GLU A 413 -23.51 19.51 -19.56
CA GLU A 413 -23.18 20.65 -20.42
C GLU A 413 -21.94 20.38 -21.28
N MET A 414 -20.90 19.77 -20.71
CA MET A 414 -19.74 19.29 -21.47
C MET A 414 -20.14 18.30 -22.56
N SER A 415 -20.98 17.33 -22.24
CA SER A 415 -21.44 16.32 -23.20
C SER A 415 -22.25 16.94 -24.35
N ILE A 416 -23.13 17.90 -24.06
CA ILE A 416 -23.92 18.61 -25.08
C ILE A 416 -23.00 19.41 -26.00
N ARG A 417 -22.04 20.16 -25.45
CA ARG A 417 -21.07 20.94 -26.24
C ARG A 417 -20.16 20.04 -27.09
N ALA A 418 -19.71 18.92 -26.53
CA ALA A 418 -18.94 17.92 -27.28
C ALA A 418 -19.77 17.36 -28.46
N SER A 419 -21.04 17.03 -28.22
CA SER A 419 -21.96 16.56 -29.27
C SER A 419 -22.18 17.62 -30.36
N GLN A 420 -22.39 18.89 -29.99
CA GLN A 420 -22.54 20.00 -30.94
C GLN A 420 -21.28 20.19 -31.78
N ARG A 421 -20.10 20.16 -31.16
CA ARG A 421 -18.81 20.21 -31.87
C ARG A 421 -18.65 19.07 -32.86
N ASN A 422 -18.92 17.84 -32.44
CA ASN A 422 -18.83 16.67 -33.31
C ASN A 422 -19.83 16.74 -34.47
N THR A 423 -21.04 17.23 -34.23
CA THR A 423 -22.06 17.44 -35.27
C THR A 423 -21.57 18.46 -36.29
N LEU A 424 -21.04 19.60 -35.85
CA LEU A 424 -20.49 20.61 -36.77
C LEU A 424 -19.30 20.10 -37.58
N MET A 425 -18.41 19.30 -36.98
CA MET A 425 -17.31 18.65 -37.72
C MET A 425 -17.81 17.66 -38.77
N LEU A 426 -18.86 16.89 -38.46
CA LEU A 426 -19.45 15.94 -39.40
C LEU A 426 -20.11 16.65 -40.58
N VAL A 427 -20.97 17.64 -40.31
CA VAL A 427 -21.66 18.42 -41.35
C VAL A 427 -20.63 19.18 -42.19
N SER A 428 -19.60 19.74 -41.57
CA SER A 428 -18.47 20.37 -42.27
C SER A 428 -17.80 19.41 -43.26
N THR A 429 -17.49 18.18 -42.82
CA THR A 429 -16.85 17.17 -43.68
C THR A 429 -17.73 16.79 -44.86
N MET A 430 -19.04 16.62 -44.65
CA MET A 430 -20.00 16.33 -45.73
C MET A 430 -20.04 17.48 -46.74
N ASN A 431 -20.15 18.70 -46.25
CA ASN A 431 -20.26 19.91 -47.07
C ASN A 431 -18.98 20.21 -47.86
N SER A 432 -17.80 20.05 -47.25
CA SER A 432 -16.52 20.14 -47.95
C SER A 432 -16.34 19.01 -48.97
N GLY A 433 -16.88 17.81 -48.70
CA GLY A 433 -16.90 16.70 -49.65
C GLY A 433 -17.72 17.01 -50.91
N ILE A 434 -18.89 17.64 -50.76
CA ILE A 434 -19.72 18.12 -51.89
C ILE A 434 -18.92 19.10 -52.77
N ASP A 435 -18.21 20.05 -52.14
CA ASP A 435 -17.38 21.03 -52.85
C ASP A 435 -16.25 20.37 -53.65
N ALA A 436 -15.56 19.40 -53.03
CA ALA A 436 -14.49 18.65 -53.68
C ALA A 436 -14.99 17.86 -54.90
N ILE A 437 -16.18 17.23 -54.81
CA ILE A 437 -16.80 16.51 -55.93
C ILE A 437 -17.15 17.48 -57.07
N THR A 438 -17.77 18.62 -56.76
CA THR A 438 -18.12 19.63 -57.78
C THR A 438 -16.87 20.24 -58.43
N SER A 439 -15.81 20.47 -57.65
CA SER A 439 -14.52 20.93 -58.16
C SER A 439 -13.90 19.91 -59.12
N ALA A 440 -13.86 18.63 -58.73
CA ALA A 440 -13.31 17.55 -59.55
C ALA A 440 -14.13 17.26 -60.82
N ALA A 441 -15.46 17.45 -60.77
CA ALA A 441 -16.35 17.28 -61.91
C ALA A 441 -16.17 18.35 -63.01
N GLY A 442 -15.33 19.38 -62.79
CA GLY A 442 -15.03 20.37 -63.82
C GLY A 442 -16.19 21.31 -64.17
N ALA A 443 -17.22 21.41 -63.32
CA ALA A 443 -18.39 22.29 -63.50
C ALA A 443 -18.06 23.78 -63.28
N GLY A 444 -16.87 24.23 -63.68
CA GLY A 444 -16.17 25.42 -63.18
C GLY A 444 -16.37 26.73 -63.95
N ASN A 445 -17.54 26.99 -64.54
CA ASN A 445 -17.87 28.31 -65.14
C ASN A 445 -18.93 29.11 -64.34
N GLY A 446 -19.27 28.68 -63.13
CA GLY A 446 -20.30 29.30 -62.28
C GLY A 446 -19.79 30.18 -61.13
N THR A 447 -20.72 30.92 -60.51
CA THR A 447 -20.51 31.79 -59.33
C THR A 447 -19.69 31.10 -58.24
N ARG A 448 -18.61 31.74 -57.80
CA ARG A 448 -17.79 31.31 -56.66
C ARG A 448 -18.39 31.80 -55.35
N TRP A 449 -18.26 31.00 -54.30
CA TRP A 449 -18.79 31.29 -52.97
C TRP A 449 -17.65 31.62 -52.00
N GLY A 450 -17.95 32.42 -50.98
CA GLY A 450 -16.98 32.81 -49.95
C GLY A 450 -17.25 34.20 -49.37
N ASN A 451 -16.47 34.55 -48.35
CA ASN A 451 -16.47 35.86 -47.72
C ASN A 451 -15.08 36.16 -47.13
N SER A 452 -14.92 37.30 -46.47
CA SER A 452 -13.64 37.73 -45.89
C SER A 452 -13.12 36.85 -44.76
N SER A 453 -13.94 36.05 -44.09
CA SER A 453 -13.51 35.19 -42.98
C SER A 453 -13.06 33.79 -43.42
N ILE A 454 -13.57 33.25 -44.53
CA ILE A 454 -13.26 31.90 -45.02
C ILE A 454 -12.52 31.87 -46.36
N GLY A 455 -12.22 33.04 -46.91
CA GLY A 455 -11.69 33.20 -48.26
C GLY A 455 -12.76 33.12 -49.35
N TYR A 456 -12.46 33.73 -50.50
CA TYR A 456 -13.25 33.63 -51.72
C TYR A 456 -12.62 32.54 -52.60
N ASN A 457 -13.42 31.63 -53.17
CA ASN A 457 -13.10 30.66 -54.26
C ASN A 457 -13.73 29.26 -54.10
N TRP A 458 -14.66 29.07 -53.16
CA TRP A 458 -15.39 27.80 -52.99
C TRP A 458 -16.28 27.53 -54.22
N HIS A 459 -16.33 26.27 -54.65
CA HIS A 459 -17.07 25.85 -55.85
C HIS A 459 -18.58 25.75 -55.60
N THR A 460 -18.99 25.61 -54.34
CA THR A 460 -20.38 25.45 -53.89
C THR A 460 -20.66 26.31 -52.66
N SER A 461 -21.92 26.71 -52.47
CA SER A 461 -22.36 27.35 -51.22
C SER A 461 -22.20 26.43 -50.02
N ALA A 462 -22.45 25.12 -50.21
CA ALA A 462 -22.22 24.09 -49.20
C ALA A 462 -20.76 24.05 -48.75
N GLY A 463 -19.79 24.08 -49.66
CA GLY A 463 -18.36 24.12 -49.32
C GLY A 463 -17.96 25.32 -48.44
N ALA A 464 -18.45 26.50 -48.81
CA ALA A 464 -18.26 27.73 -48.02
C ALA A 464 -18.91 27.61 -46.62
N GLU A 465 -20.12 27.05 -46.52
CA GLU A 465 -20.80 26.78 -45.25
C GLU A 465 -20.06 25.73 -44.42
N GLY A 466 -19.54 24.68 -45.05
CA GLY A 466 -18.74 23.64 -44.41
C GLY A 466 -17.48 24.20 -43.75
N ARG A 467 -16.85 25.21 -44.36
CA ARG A 467 -15.70 25.90 -43.75
C ARG A 467 -16.10 26.74 -42.53
N LEU A 468 -17.22 27.46 -42.60
CA LEU A 468 -17.75 28.21 -41.46
C LEU A 468 -18.07 27.27 -40.28
N GLN A 469 -18.68 26.12 -40.57
CA GLN A 469 -19.00 25.11 -39.56
C GLN A 469 -17.74 24.50 -38.94
N PHE A 470 -16.67 24.29 -39.73
CA PHE A 470 -15.37 23.85 -39.22
C PHE A 470 -14.77 24.87 -38.26
N ASP A 471 -14.71 26.15 -38.68
CA ASP A 471 -14.13 27.22 -37.86
C ASP A 471 -14.97 27.42 -36.58
N GLN A 472 -16.30 27.30 -36.67
CA GLN A 472 -17.19 27.30 -35.51
C GLN A 472 -16.93 26.11 -34.58
N ALA A 473 -16.73 24.90 -35.12
CA ALA A 473 -16.40 23.71 -34.34
C ALA A 473 -15.05 23.83 -33.62
N MET A 474 -14.05 24.41 -34.29
CA MET A 474 -12.72 24.65 -33.71
C MET A 474 -12.72 25.77 -32.68
N GLY A 475 -13.61 26.75 -32.81
CA GLY A 475 -13.81 27.82 -31.82
C GLY A 475 -14.62 27.41 -30.59
N MET A 476 -15.30 26.26 -30.60
CA MET A 476 -16.05 25.77 -29.44
C MET A 476 -15.14 25.12 -28.40
N ASN A 477 -15.02 25.78 -27.25
CA ASN A 477 -14.40 25.20 -26.06
C ASN A 477 -15.34 24.19 -25.41
N VAL A 478 -14.98 22.91 -25.52
CA VAL A 478 -15.72 21.80 -24.86
C VAL A 478 -15.55 21.87 -23.34
N VAL A 479 -14.42 22.38 -22.85
CA VAL A 479 -14.13 22.58 -21.43
C VAL A 479 -14.00 24.08 -21.16
N GLN A 480 -14.92 24.66 -20.39
CA GLN A 480 -14.84 26.08 -20.01
C GLN A 480 -14.24 26.18 -18.60
N ALA A 481 -12.94 25.87 -18.52
CA ALA A 481 -12.24 25.64 -17.25
C ALA A 481 -12.43 26.75 -16.21
N SER A 482 -12.59 28.02 -16.60
CA SER A 482 -12.72 29.15 -15.68
C SER A 482 -14.11 29.30 -15.05
N SER A 483 -15.19 29.21 -15.84
CA SER A 483 -16.56 29.35 -15.33
C SER A 483 -17.00 28.12 -14.54
N ASP A 484 -16.55 26.94 -14.95
CA ASP A 484 -16.96 25.68 -14.34
C ASP A 484 -16.27 25.48 -13.00
N PHE A 485 -15.01 25.90 -12.89
CA PHE A 485 -14.27 25.94 -11.64
C PHE A 485 -14.83 26.97 -10.66
N ALA A 486 -15.22 28.17 -11.12
CA ALA A 486 -15.79 29.21 -10.28
C ALA A 486 -17.10 28.79 -9.57
N ARG A 487 -17.93 27.97 -10.22
CA ARG A 487 -19.18 27.44 -9.64
C ARG A 487 -18.94 26.29 -8.66
N MET A 488 -17.95 25.43 -8.93
CA MET A 488 -17.61 24.30 -8.07
C MET A 488 -16.80 24.71 -6.84
N ALA A 489 -15.97 25.76 -6.93
CA ALA A 489 -15.08 26.21 -5.88
C ALA A 489 -15.77 26.42 -4.50
N PRO A 490 -16.89 27.16 -4.37
CA PRO A 490 -17.54 27.34 -3.07
C PRO A 490 -18.12 26.04 -2.51
N LEU A 491 -18.60 25.12 -3.36
CA LEU A 491 -19.12 23.82 -2.93
C LEU A 491 -18.01 22.90 -2.43
N LEU A 492 -16.85 22.91 -3.10
CA LEU A 492 -15.66 22.17 -2.68
C LEU A 492 -15.10 22.72 -1.37
N GLN A 493 -15.06 24.05 -1.21
CA GLN A 493 -14.66 24.68 0.05
C GLN A 493 -15.61 24.29 1.19
N ARG A 494 -16.93 24.38 0.96
CA ARG A 494 -17.92 23.98 1.97
C ARG A 494 -17.81 22.52 2.34
N TRP A 495 -17.56 21.64 1.36
CA TRP A 495 -17.33 20.22 1.63
C TRP A 495 -16.06 19.99 2.46
N ALA A 496 -14.98 20.70 2.17
CA ALA A 496 -13.73 20.60 2.91
C ALA A 496 -13.87 21.05 4.38
N GLU A 497 -14.75 22.00 4.70
CA GLU A 497 -15.06 22.38 6.08
C GLU A 497 -15.83 21.29 6.86
N LEU A 498 -16.50 20.38 6.14
CA LEU A 498 -17.39 19.35 6.69
C LEU A 498 -16.77 17.94 6.69
N GLU A 499 -15.55 17.79 6.18
CA GLU A 499 -14.68 16.59 6.29
C GLU A 499 -13.58 16.81 7.34
#